data_AF-A0A258AFL8-F1
#
_entry.id   AF-A0A258AFL8-F1
#
_cell.length_a   1.000
_cell.length_b   1.000
_cell.length_c   1.000
_cell.angle_alpha   90.00
_cell.angle_beta   90.00
_cell.angle_gamma   90.00
#
_symmetry.space_group_name_H-M   'P 1'
#
loop_
_entity.id
_entity.type
_entity.pdbx_description
1 polymer ?
#
loop_
_entity_poly.entity_id
_entity_poly.type
_entity_poly.pdbx_seq_one_letter_code
_entity_poly.pdbx_strand_id
1 'polypeptide(L)'
;MTMFGNPLTERELGTLAVEGLGACIVFEFKEDGYVKDDDKDKIDAAKMLEGLREGQQSDNVYRREHGLAELEILGWAVPPHYNDKTNNLEWGTRLKSSDSDGISINYNTRLLGRRGVMEVTLLCHPDEMEKMIGEQEKILAGFSYTEGERYAEFRKGDKIAEYGLTALVAGAGVVAAGKMGLIGKLGLLIAKLGKGIILVIAAALAGLKQLFGKIFGSRQPPGE
;
A
#
# COMPACT_ATOMS: atom_id res chain seq x y z
N MET A 1 4.34 16.82 15.01
CA MET A 1 4.07 17.88 14.01
C MET A 1 3.14 17.28 12.96
N THR A 2 2.25 18.08 12.36
CA THR A 2 1.26 17.58 11.38
C THR A 2 1.29 18.43 10.10
N MET A 3 0.90 17.84 8.97
CA MET A 3 0.65 18.51 7.70
C MET A 3 -0.79 18.26 7.28
N PHE A 4 -1.59 19.33 7.12
CA PHE A 4 -3.04 19.24 6.84
C PHE A 4 -3.80 18.34 7.84
N GLY A 5 -3.37 18.31 9.10
CA GLY A 5 -3.92 17.45 10.15
C GLY A 5 -3.40 16.00 10.14
N ASN A 6 -2.65 15.58 9.13
CA ASN A 6 -2.03 14.24 9.11
C ASN A 6 -0.69 14.24 9.87
N PRO A 7 -0.35 13.16 10.57
CA PRO A 7 1.02 12.97 11.07
C PRO A 7 2.03 13.10 9.94
N LEU A 8 3.17 13.72 10.22
CA LEU A 8 4.30 13.64 9.29
C LEU A 8 4.83 12.19 9.26
N THR A 9 5.21 11.75 8.07
CA THR A 9 5.87 10.45 7.87
C THR A 9 7.38 10.54 8.08
N GLU A 10 7.92 11.76 8.26
CA GLU A 10 9.36 12.09 8.31
C GLU A 10 10.08 11.89 6.98
N ARG A 11 9.31 11.70 5.89
CA ARG A 11 9.82 11.52 4.52
C ARG A 11 9.52 12.70 3.60
N GLU A 12 8.83 13.71 4.12
CA GLU A 12 8.45 14.91 3.38
C GLU A 12 9.70 15.69 2.97
N LEU A 13 9.82 15.95 1.67
CA LEU A 13 10.90 16.73 1.08
C LEU A 13 10.46 18.17 0.77
N GLY A 14 9.17 18.38 0.54
CA GLY A 14 8.63 19.71 0.30
C GLY A 14 7.19 19.71 -0.19
N THR A 15 6.64 20.91 -0.32
CA THR A 15 5.29 21.14 -0.83
C THR A 15 5.30 22.32 -1.80
N LEU A 16 4.64 22.17 -2.93
CA LEU A 16 4.26 23.28 -3.81
C LEU A 16 2.78 23.56 -3.58
N ALA A 17 2.41 24.79 -3.28
CA ALA A 17 1.02 25.17 -3.04
C ALA A 17 0.66 26.41 -3.83
N VAL A 18 -0.56 26.46 -4.33
CA VAL A 18 -1.17 27.72 -4.78
C VAL A 18 -1.36 28.60 -3.54
N GLU A 19 -1.07 29.90 -3.65
CA GLU A 19 -1.28 30.83 -2.54
C GLU A 19 -2.73 30.74 -2.01
N GLY A 20 -2.86 30.64 -0.68
CA GLY A 20 -4.15 30.44 -0.01
C GLY A 20 -4.47 28.97 0.29
N LEU A 21 -5.77 28.61 0.25
CA LEU A 21 -6.29 27.27 0.55
C LEU A 21 -6.57 26.46 -0.74
N GLY A 22 -5.72 26.63 -1.76
CA GLY A 22 -5.87 25.97 -3.07
C GLY A 22 -5.18 24.62 -3.15
N ALA A 23 -5.11 24.09 -4.38
CA ALA A 23 -4.39 22.86 -4.67
C ALA A 23 -2.92 22.89 -4.20
N CYS A 24 -2.43 21.74 -3.76
CA CYS A 24 -1.04 21.57 -3.36
C CYS A 24 -0.48 20.22 -3.81
N ILE A 25 0.83 20.17 -3.99
CA ILE A 25 1.60 18.98 -4.35
C ILE A 25 2.59 18.72 -3.24
N VAL A 26 2.49 17.56 -2.61
CA VAL A 26 3.41 17.09 -1.57
C VAL A 26 4.39 16.11 -2.18
N PHE A 27 5.67 16.27 -1.86
CA PHE A 27 6.76 15.40 -2.28
C PHE A 27 7.31 14.66 -1.07
N GLU A 28 7.35 13.34 -1.13
CA GLU A 28 7.95 12.46 -0.15
C GLU A 28 8.91 11.47 -0.83
N PHE A 29 9.95 11.02 -0.13
CA PHE A 29 10.82 9.96 -0.65
C PHE A 29 10.83 8.73 0.24
N LYS A 30 10.54 7.58 -0.36
CA LYS A 30 10.51 6.28 0.31
C LYS A 30 11.73 5.45 -0.07
N GLU A 31 12.73 5.39 0.82
CA GLU A 31 14.00 4.66 0.61
C GLU A 31 13.91 3.17 0.97
N ASP A 32 12.99 2.45 0.34
CA ASP A 32 12.76 1.02 0.61
C ASP A 32 13.48 0.07 -0.36
N GLY A 33 14.27 0.61 -1.28
CA GLY A 33 14.94 -0.13 -2.34
C GLY A 33 14.17 -0.15 -3.66
N TYR A 34 14.66 -0.97 -4.59
CA TYR A 34 14.11 -1.13 -5.93
C TYR A 34 12.76 -1.86 -5.89
N VAL A 35 11.68 -1.17 -6.26
CA VAL A 35 10.34 -1.78 -6.38
C VAL A 35 10.21 -2.40 -7.76
N LYS A 36 10.01 -3.72 -7.84
CA LYS A 36 9.81 -4.40 -9.12
C LYS A 36 8.46 -4.06 -9.73
N ASP A 37 8.44 -3.91 -11.04
CA ASP A 37 7.27 -3.65 -11.89
C ASP A 37 6.74 -4.90 -12.61
N ASP A 38 7.19 -6.11 -12.22
CA ASP A 38 6.72 -7.40 -12.76
C ASP A 38 5.19 -7.62 -12.64
N ASP A 39 4.50 -6.81 -11.82
CA ASP A 39 3.05 -6.82 -11.64
C ASP A 39 2.30 -5.66 -12.31
N LYS A 40 2.97 -4.88 -13.19
CA LYS A 40 2.34 -3.74 -13.89
C LYS A 40 1.10 -4.12 -14.72
N ASP A 41 1.10 -5.30 -15.33
CA ASP A 41 -0.03 -5.82 -16.12
C ASP A 41 -1.10 -6.52 -15.26
N LYS A 42 -0.92 -6.52 -13.93
CA LYS A 42 -1.79 -7.23 -12.96
C LYS A 42 -2.50 -6.27 -12.00
N ILE A 43 -2.60 -4.99 -12.38
CA ILE A 43 -3.26 -3.96 -11.58
C ILE A 43 -4.76 -4.27 -11.51
N ASP A 44 -5.22 -4.67 -10.32
CA ASP A 44 -6.64 -4.87 -10.00
C ASP A 44 -7.15 -3.67 -9.18
N ALA A 45 -7.75 -2.70 -9.88
CA ALA A 45 -8.24 -1.47 -9.29
C ALA A 45 -9.31 -1.70 -8.21
N ALA A 46 -10.15 -2.74 -8.34
CA ALA A 46 -11.19 -3.02 -7.36
C ALA A 46 -10.57 -3.50 -6.05
N LYS A 47 -9.67 -4.48 -6.13
CA LYS A 47 -8.96 -5.01 -4.96
C LYS A 47 -8.07 -3.97 -4.29
N MET A 48 -7.42 -3.10 -5.06
CA MET A 48 -6.61 -2.02 -4.49
C MET A 48 -7.48 -1.00 -3.73
N LEU A 49 -8.69 -0.72 -4.22
CA LEU A 49 -9.62 0.19 -3.56
C LEU A 49 -10.11 -0.35 -2.22
N GLU A 50 -10.36 -1.67 -2.14
CA GLU A 50 -10.69 -2.34 -0.87
C GLU A 50 -9.58 -2.12 0.15
N GLY A 51 -8.33 -2.33 -0.24
CA GLY A 51 -7.17 -2.08 0.62
C GLY A 51 -7.03 -0.65 1.11
N LEU A 52 -7.22 0.30 0.20
CA LEU A 52 -7.17 1.72 0.57
C LEU A 52 -8.26 2.07 1.58
N ARG A 53 -9.46 1.49 1.46
CA ARG A 53 -10.54 1.66 2.44
C ARG A 53 -10.20 1.03 3.78
N GLU A 54 -9.59 -0.15 3.81
CA GLU A 54 -9.12 -0.78 5.05
C GLU A 54 -8.04 0.07 5.74
N GLY A 55 -7.05 0.56 4.99
CA GLY A 55 -6.02 1.45 5.49
C GLY A 55 -6.60 2.75 6.04
N GLN A 56 -7.52 3.38 5.30
CA GLN A 56 -8.21 4.57 5.76
C GLN A 56 -8.99 4.34 7.06
N GLN A 57 -9.70 3.21 7.19
CA GLN A 57 -10.43 2.91 8.42
C GLN A 57 -9.48 2.81 9.62
N SER A 58 -8.29 2.25 9.43
CA SER A 58 -7.22 2.26 10.43
C SER A 58 -6.75 3.68 10.74
N ASP A 59 -6.52 4.51 9.72
CA ASP A 59 -6.07 5.90 9.90
C ASP A 59 -7.14 6.76 10.60
N ASN A 60 -8.42 6.50 10.37
CA ASN A 60 -9.52 7.20 11.04
C ASN A 60 -9.54 6.98 12.57
N VAL A 61 -8.94 5.90 13.09
CA VAL A 61 -8.76 5.73 14.54
C VAL A 61 -7.90 6.87 15.09
N TYR A 62 -6.74 7.11 14.48
CA TYR A 62 -5.87 8.23 14.86
C TYR A 62 -6.60 9.57 14.72
N ARG A 63 -7.31 9.77 13.60
CA ARG A 63 -8.04 11.03 13.36
C ARG A 63 -9.06 11.31 14.46
N ARG A 64 -9.88 10.32 14.82
CA ARG A 64 -10.86 10.44 15.90
C ARG A 64 -10.22 10.72 17.26
N GLU A 65 -9.16 10.00 17.61
CA GLU A 65 -8.43 10.19 18.87
C GLU A 65 -7.82 11.59 19.01
N HIS A 66 -7.56 12.27 17.90
CA HIS A 66 -6.96 13.60 17.87
C HIS A 66 -7.96 14.72 17.48
N GLY A 67 -9.26 14.42 17.46
CA GLY A 67 -10.30 15.41 17.14
C GLY A 67 -10.28 15.91 15.69
N LEU A 68 -9.70 15.13 14.78
CA LEU A 68 -9.67 15.40 13.35
C LEU A 68 -10.87 14.75 12.67
N ALA A 69 -11.41 15.40 11.65
CA ALA A 69 -12.49 14.85 10.84
C ALA A 69 -12.04 13.54 10.17
N GLU A 70 -12.88 12.51 10.25
CA GLU A 70 -12.66 11.23 9.58
C GLU A 70 -12.76 11.41 8.06
N LEU A 71 -12.03 10.59 7.31
CA LEU A 71 -12.11 10.59 5.85
C LEU A 71 -12.83 9.33 5.37
N GLU A 72 -13.53 9.45 4.23
CA GLU A 72 -14.15 8.33 3.52
C GLU A 72 -13.64 8.29 2.06
N ILE A 73 -13.10 7.15 1.62
CA ILE A 73 -12.74 6.93 0.21
C ILE A 73 -13.99 6.49 -0.54
N LEU A 74 -14.52 7.40 -1.35
CA LEU A 74 -15.70 7.17 -2.18
C LEU A 74 -15.39 6.24 -3.36
N GLY A 75 -14.17 6.33 -3.90
CA GLY A 75 -13.75 5.54 -5.05
C GLY A 75 -12.58 6.18 -5.80
N TRP A 76 -12.33 5.70 -7.01
CA TRP A 76 -11.35 6.29 -7.92
C TRP A 76 -11.92 7.54 -8.61
N ALA A 77 -11.13 8.60 -8.66
CA ALA A 77 -11.23 9.64 -9.67
C ALA A 77 -10.51 9.22 -10.95
N VAL A 78 -9.33 8.60 -10.80
CA VAL A 78 -8.54 7.97 -11.87
C VAL A 78 -8.12 6.58 -11.37
N PRO A 79 -8.54 5.49 -12.02
CA PRO A 79 -8.11 4.16 -11.63
C PRO A 79 -6.58 4.01 -11.70
N PRO A 80 -5.97 3.16 -10.85
CA PRO A 80 -4.54 2.92 -10.90
C PRO A 80 -4.11 2.35 -12.25
N HIS A 81 -3.04 2.90 -12.79
CA HIS A 81 -2.44 2.46 -14.03
C HIS A 81 -0.93 2.71 -14.05
N TYR A 82 -0.21 1.89 -14.80
CA TYR A 82 1.20 2.12 -15.09
C TYR A 82 1.32 2.89 -16.40
N ASN A 83 2.06 3.99 -16.38
CA ASN A 83 2.31 4.82 -17.55
C ASN A 83 3.64 4.40 -18.20
N ASP A 84 3.57 3.57 -19.26
CA ASP A 84 4.77 3.06 -19.93
C ASP A 84 5.66 4.16 -20.56
N LYS A 85 5.15 5.39 -20.75
CA LYS A 85 5.96 6.49 -21.29
C LYS A 85 6.89 7.09 -20.23
N THR A 86 6.38 7.22 -19.01
CA THR A 86 7.09 7.85 -17.88
C THR A 86 7.66 6.83 -16.91
N ASN A 87 7.25 5.55 -17.02
CA ASN A 87 7.50 4.47 -16.06
C ASN A 87 6.95 4.78 -14.65
N ASN A 88 5.91 5.61 -14.57
CA ASN A 88 5.27 5.98 -13.33
C ASN A 88 4.04 5.12 -13.06
N LEU A 89 3.74 4.90 -11.79
CA LEU A 89 2.44 4.37 -11.34
C LEU A 89 1.57 5.52 -10.85
N GLU A 90 0.36 5.63 -11.38
CA GLU A 90 -0.49 6.81 -11.22
C GLU A 90 -1.94 6.43 -10.88
N TRP A 91 -2.58 7.18 -9.97
CA TRP A 91 -4.00 7.00 -9.60
C TRP A 91 -4.56 8.23 -8.91
N GLY A 92 -5.89 8.38 -8.88
CA GLY A 92 -6.58 9.43 -8.15
C GLY A 92 -7.70 8.88 -7.29
N THR A 93 -7.76 9.24 -6.01
CA THR A 93 -8.85 8.86 -5.10
C THR A 93 -9.77 10.05 -4.79
N ARG A 94 -11.07 9.78 -4.68
CA ARG A 94 -12.08 10.73 -4.18
C ARG A 94 -12.24 10.54 -2.69
N LEU A 95 -12.08 11.61 -1.91
CA LEU A 95 -12.22 11.60 -0.46
C LEU A 95 -13.35 12.54 -0.03
N LYS A 96 -14.15 12.10 0.94
CA LYS A 96 -15.10 12.96 1.66
C LYS A 96 -14.61 13.12 3.11
N SER A 97 -14.65 14.34 3.62
CA SER A 97 -14.40 14.61 5.04
C SER A 97 -15.70 14.52 5.84
N SER A 98 -15.66 14.02 7.08
CA SER A 98 -16.88 13.88 7.90
C SER A 98 -17.48 15.20 8.38
N ASP A 99 -16.71 16.29 8.33
CA ASP A 99 -17.08 17.63 8.79
C ASP A 99 -17.56 18.56 7.67
N SER A 100 -17.60 18.09 6.42
CA SER A 100 -18.06 18.86 5.28
C SER A 100 -18.69 17.97 4.21
N ASP A 101 -19.51 18.55 3.34
CA ASP A 101 -20.00 17.86 2.14
C ASP A 101 -19.04 17.97 0.95
N GLY A 102 -17.88 18.58 1.17
CA GLY A 102 -16.83 18.72 0.16
C GLY A 102 -16.19 17.40 -0.21
N ILE A 103 -15.83 17.26 -1.48
CA ILE A 103 -15.02 16.17 -1.99
C ILE A 103 -13.66 16.73 -2.36
N SER A 104 -12.60 16.04 -1.98
CA SER A 104 -11.24 16.31 -2.45
C SER A 104 -10.72 15.15 -3.29
N ILE A 105 -9.75 15.45 -4.14
CA ILE A 105 -9.00 14.47 -4.91
C ILE A 105 -7.59 14.39 -4.37
N ASN A 106 -7.11 13.18 -4.11
CA ASN A 106 -5.68 12.90 -3.97
C ASN A 106 -5.20 12.16 -5.23
N TYR A 107 -4.52 12.88 -6.13
CA TYR A 107 -3.84 12.31 -7.28
C TYR A 107 -2.41 11.94 -6.91
N ASN A 108 -2.08 10.68 -7.08
CA ASN A 108 -0.83 10.08 -6.66
C ASN A 108 -0.01 9.71 -7.89
N THR A 109 1.26 10.08 -7.87
CA THR A 109 2.28 9.62 -8.82
C THR A 109 3.42 8.99 -8.05
N ARG A 110 3.85 7.81 -8.47
CA ARG A 110 5.00 7.10 -7.92
C ARG A 110 6.05 7.03 -9.02
N LEU A 111 7.11 7.81 -8.85
CA LEU A 111 8.25 7.81 -9.74
C LEU A 111 9.24 6.79 -9.17
N LEU A 112 9.49 5.73 -9.93
CA LEU A 112 10.34 4.64 -9.47
C LEU A 112 11.82 5.04 -9.63
N GLY A 113 12.61 4.80 -8.60
CA GLY A 113 14.06 5.00 -8.58
C GLY A 113 14.80 3.71 -8.27
N ARG A 114 16.13 3.73 -8.39
CA ARG A 114 16.97 2.56 -8.12
C ARG A 114 16.92 2.11 -6.65
N ARG A 115 16.81 3.07 -5.73
CA ARG A 115 16.89 2.85 -4.27
C ARG A 115 15.61 3.16 -3.51
N GLY A 116 14.57 3.60 -4.21
CA GLY A 116 13.34 4.01 -3.57
C GLY A 116 12.37 4.62 -4.56
N VAL A 117 11.33 5.25 -4.03
CA VAL A 117 10.24 5.82 -4.80
C VAL A 117 10.03 7.26 -4.37
N MET A 118 9.97 8.18 -5.34
CA MET A 118 9.47 9.53 -5.09
C MET A 118 7.94 9.44 -5.14
N GLU A 119 7.31 9.77 -4.01
CA GLU A 119 5.86 9.80 -3.85
C GLU A 119 5.41 11.24 -4.00
N VAL A 120 4.62 11.49 -5.04
CA VAL A 120 4.04 12.80 -5.32
C VAL A 120 2.54 12.70 -5.13
N THR A 121 1.99 13.57 -4.30
CA THR A 121 0.55 13.62 -4.04
C THR A 121 0.03 15.03 -4.32
N LEU A 122 -0.78 15.18 -5.36
CA LEU A 122 -1.57 16.37 -5.64
C LEU A 122 -2.91 16.27 -4.90
N LEU A 123 -3.18 17.26 -4.06
CA LEU A 123 -4.46 17.49 -3.41
C LEU A 123 -5.16 18.63 -4.14
N CYS A 124 -6.39 18.41 -4.60
CA CYS A 124 -7.16 19.43 -5.31
C CYS A 124 -8.68 19.20 -5.22
N HIS A 125 -9.47 20.20 -5.62
CA HIS A 125 -10.91 20.05 -5.80
C HIS A 125 -11.22 19.26 -7.10
N PRO A 126 -12.31 18.46 -7.15
CA PRO A 126 -12.69 17.73 -8.36
C PRO A 126 -12.76 18.58 -9.63
N ASP A 127 -13.29 19.81 -9.53
CA ASP A 127 -13.49 20.71 -10.68
C ASP A 127 -12.19 21.25 -11.29
N GLU A 128 -11.08 21.19 -10.56
CA GLU A 128 -9.76 21.65 -11.05
C GLU A 128 -8.80 20.49 -11.35
N MET A 129 -9.23 19.24 -11.14
CA MET A 129 -8.39 18.04 -11.19
C MET A 129 -7.62 17.93 -12.51
N GLU A 130 -8.30 17.97 -13.65
CA GLU A 130 -7.65 17.79 -14.96
C GLU A 130 -6.58 18.87 -15.21
N LYS A 131 -6.89 20.13 -14.88
CA LYS A 131 -5.96 21.25 -14.99
C LYS A 131 -4.74 21.02 -14.09
N MET A 132 -4.97 20.66 -12.83
CA MET A 132 -3.89 20.51 -11.84
C MET A 132 -3.03 19.28 -12.11
N ILE A 133 -3.59 18.19 -12.63
CA ILE A 133 -2.82 17.05 -13.15
C ILE A 133 -1.90 17.51 -14.27
N GLY A 134 -2.40 18.29 -15.24
CA GLY A 134 -1.57 18.84 -16.32
C GLY A 134 -0.46 19.78 -15.82
N GLU A 135 -0.69 20.57 -14.77
CA GLU A 135 0.37 21.38 -14.15
C GLU A 135 1.40 20.51 -13.40
N GLN A 136 0.95 19.48 -12.68
CA GLN A 136 1.85 18.52 -12.05
C GLN A 136 2.73 17.81 -13.08
N GLU A 137 2.17 17.36 -14.21
CA GLU A 137 2.93 16.71 -15.29
C GLU A 137 4.05 17.60 -15.82
N LYS A 138 3.80 18.91 -16.00
CA LYS A 138 4.83 19.86 -16.41
C LYS A 138 5.95 20.00 -15.38
N ILE A 139 5.59 20.01 -14.09
CA ILE A 139 6.58 20.05 -12.99
C ILE A 139 7.43 18.78 -13.00
N LEU A 140 6.77 17.61 -13.10
CA LEU A 140 7.44 16.32 -13.09
C LEU A 140 8.26 16.04 -14.36
N ALA A 141 7.97 16.71 -15.48
CA ALA A 141 8.82 16.66 -16.66
C ALA A 141 10.24 17.22 -16.41
N GLY A 142 10.39 18.08 -15.39
CA GLY A 142 11.69 18.57 -14.92
C GLY A 142 12.36 17.67 -13.87
N PHE A 143 11.68 16.62 -13.40
CA PHE A 143 12.22 15.70 -12.42
C PHE A 143 13.13 14.65 -13.08
N SER A 144 14.30 14.43 -12.49
CA SER A 144 15.13 13.26 -12.79
C SER A 144 15.85 12.84 -11.53
N TYR A 145 15.98 11.53 -11.33
CA TYR A 145 17.00 11.02 -10.43
C TYR A 145 18.39 11.40 -10.92
N THR A 146 19.31 11.62 -9.98
CA THR A 146 20.73 11.80 -10.27
C THR A 146 21.27 10.58 -11.00
N GLU A 147 22.36 10.75 -11.74
CA GLU A 147 23.03 9.65 -12.43
C GLU A 147 23.39 8.52 -11.46
N GLY A 148 23.09 7.28 -11.87
CA GLY A 148 23.28 6.09 -11.05
C GLY A 148 22.12 5.75 -10.12
N GLU A 149 21.10 6.62 -10.00
CA GLU A 149 19.92 6.41 -9.14
C GLU A 149 18.60 6.23 -9.92
N ARG A 150 18.62 6.24 -11.25
CA ARG A 150 17.42 6.00 -12.06
C ARG A 150 16.99 4.54 -11.99
N TYR A 151 15.68 4.29 -12.13
CA TYR A 151 15.11 2.94 -12.13
C TYR A 151 15.81 1.98 -13.13
N ALA A 152 16.08 2.46 -14.34
CA ALA A 152 16.74 1.66 -15.37
C ALA A 152 18.21 1.29 -15.05
N GLU A 153 18.79 1.89 -14.00
CA GLU A 153 20.19 1.68 -13.59
C GLU A 153 20.33 0.66 -12.46
N PHE A 154 19.29 -0.16 -12.22
CA PHE A 154 19.34 -1.30 -11.30
C PHE A 154 20.56 -2.19 -11.54
N ARG A 155 21.20 -2.62 -10.45
CA ARG A 155 22.39 -3.47 -10.47
C ARG A 155 22.16 -4.71 -9.62
N LYS A 156 22.80 -5.80 -10.02
CA LYS A 156 22.83 -7.02 -9.20
C LYS A 156 23.41 -6.69 -7.82
N GLY A 157 22.64 -6.97 -6.78
CA GLY A 157 23.01 -6.69 -5.38
C GLY A 157 22.34 -5.46 -4.78
N ASP A 158 21.62 -4.66 -5.58
CA ASP A 158 20.80 -3.58 -5.02
C ASP A 158 19.70 -4.13 -4.10
N LYS A 159 19.35 -3.37 -3.06
CA LYS A 159 18.23 -3.67 -2.17
C LYS A 159 16.96 -3.70 -3.01
N ILE A 160 16.24 -4.81 -2.97
CA ILE A 160 14.92 -4.96 -3.60
C ILE A 160 13.87 -4.74 -2.51
N ALA A 161 12.88 -3.89 -2.79
CA ALA A 161 11.75 -3.70 -1.89
C ALA A 161 10.99 -5.02 -1.72
N GLU A 162 10.44 -5.27 -0.53
CA GLU A 162 9.73 -6.51 -0.23
C GLU A 162 8.36 -6.62 -0.92
N TYR A 163 7.99 -5.61 -1.70
CA TYR A 163 6.69 -5.43 -2.34
C TYR A 163 6.82 -4.93 -3.79
N GLY A 164 5.74 -5.07 -4.56
CA GLY A 164 5.61 -4.60 -5.95
C GLY A 164 4.66 -3.40 -6.07
N LEU A 165 4.24 -3.07 -7.29
CA LEU A 165 3.41 -1.89 -7.59
C LEU A 165 2.06 -1.93 -6.86
N THR A 166 1.45 -3.11 -6.72
CA THR A 166 0.17 -3.25 -6.01
C THR A 166 0.21 -2.72 -4.58
N ALA A 167 1.32 -2.96 -3.87
CA ALA A 167 1.47 -2.48 -2.49
C ALA A 167 1.71 -0.97 -2.41
N LEU A 168 2.27 -0.36 -3.46
CA LEU A 168 2.45 1.09 -3.52
C LEU A 168 1.11 1.82 -3.58
N VAL A 169 0.09 1.22 -4.19
CA VAL A 169 -1.26 1.77 -4.23
C VAL A 169 -2.01 1.48 -2.94
N ALA A 170 -2.14 0.20 -2.59
CA ALA A 170 -3.10 -0.24 -1.58
C ALA A 170 -2.50 -0.41 -0.17
N GLY A 171 -1.21 -0.09 0.00
CA GLY A 171 -0.46 -0.41 1.21
C GLY A 171 -0.16 -1.91 1.36
N ALA A 172 0.65 -2.26 2.36
CA ALA A 172 1.11 -3.63 2.58
C ALA A 172 -0.01 -4.64 2.92
N GLY A 173 -1.19 -4.16 3.38
CA GLY A 173 -2.31 -4.98 3.83
C GLY A 173 -2.94 -5.85 2.73
N VAL A 174 -3.00 -5.37 1.48
CA VAL A 174 -3.65 -6.10 0.36
C VAL A 174 -2.79 -7.23 -0.20
N VAL A 175 -1.46 -7.08 -0.14
CA VAL A 175 -0.53 -8.05 -0.73
C VAL A 175 -0.51 -9.38 0.04
N ALA A 176 -1.00 -9.39 1.28
CA ALA A 176 -1.18 -10.59 2.10
C ALA A 176 -2.10 -11.65 1.46
N ALA A 177 -2.97 -11.30 0.51
CA ALA A 177 -3.82 -12.30 -0.14
C ALA A 177 -3.11 -13.10 -1.26
N GLY A 178 -2.09 -12.53 -1.90
CA GLY A 178 -1.54 -13.08 -3.16
C GLY A 178 -0.27 -13.92 -3.06
N LYS A 179 0.58 -13.67 -2.06
CA LYS A 179 1.89 -14.35 -1.92
C LYS A 179 2.13 -14.97 -0.55
N MET A 180 1.13 -14.94 0.32
CA MET A 180 1.31 -15.43 1.66
C MET A 180 1.32 -16.97 1.62
N GLY A 181 2.52 -17.54 1.78
CA GLY A 181 2.69 -18.98 1.93
C GLY A 181 1.83 -19.51 3.09
N LEU A 182 1.66 -20.84 3.18
CA LEU A 182 0.75 -21.46 4.14
C LEU A 182 0.97 -20.96 5.60
N ILE A 183 2.22 -20.64 5.95
CA ILE A 183 2.62 -20.09 7.25
C ILE A 183 2.07 -18.68 7.49
N GLY A 184 2.16 -17.78 6.50
CA GLY A 184 1.63 -16.43 6.67
C GLY A 184 0.10 -16.41 6.69
N LYS A 185 -0.56 -17.27 5.89
CA LYS A 185 -2.03 -17.44 5.93
C LYS A 185 -2.48 -17.90 7.30
N LEU A 186 -1.73 -18.83 7.90
CA LEU A 186 -1.98 -19.32 9.24
C LEU A 186 -1.72 -18.23 10.29
N GLY A 187 -0.65 -17.44 10.14
CA GLY A 187 -0.35 -16.30 11.02
C GLY A 187 -1.45 -15.24 11.00
N LEU A 188 -1.96 -14.87 9.82
CA LEU A 188 -3.08 -13.92 9.69
C LEU A 188 -4.38 -14.48 10.29
N LEU A 189 -4.65 -15.78 10.09
CA LEU A 189 -5.79 -16.45 10.70
C LEU A 189 -5.71 -16.44 12.24
N ILE A 190 -4.51 -16.69 12.80
CA ILE A 190 -4.26 -16.64 14.25
C ILE A 190 -4.39 -15.22 14.77
N ALA A 191 -3.89 -14.21 14.05
CA ALA A 191 -4.03 -12.81 14.42
C ALA A 191 -5.50 -12.37 14.43
N LYS A 192 -6.29 -12.80 13.43
CA LYS A 192 -7.71 -12.43 13.29
C LYS A 192 -8.64 -13.14 14.28
N LEU A 193 -8.32 -14.38 14.66
CA LEU A 193 -9.14 -15.20 15.57
C LEU A 193 -8.62 -15.19 17.03
N GLY A 194 -7.51 -14.51 17.29
CA GLY A 194 -6.91 -14.39 18.62
C GLY A 194 -6.30 -15.70 19.15
N LYS A 195 -5.73 -15.64 20.36
CA LYS A 195 -5.00 -16.76 20.99
C LYS A 195 -5.83 -18.04 21.20
N GLY A 196 -7.16 -17.97 21.07
CA GLY A 196 -8.07 -19.10 21.24
C GLY A 196 -7.96 -20.18 20.17
N ILE A 197 -7.59 -19.81 18.93
CA ILE A 197 -7.47 -20.78 17.81
C ILE A 197 -6.27 -21.74 17.99
N ILE A 198 -5.27 -21.34 18.78
CA ILE A 198 -4.04 -22.14 19.02
C ILE A 198 -4.39 -23.47 19.69
N LEU A 199 -5.34 -23.47 20.61
CA LEU A 199 -5.80 -24.68 21.31
C LEU A 199 -6.55 -25.64 20.36
N VAL A 200 -7.32 -25.09 19.42
CA VAL A 200 -8.05 -25.87 18.40
C VAL A 200 -7.08 -26.52 17.42
N ILE A 201 -6.04 -25.79 16.99
CA ILE A 201 -4.99 -26.31 16.10
C ILE A 201 -4.17 -27.40 16.82
N ALA A 202 -3.81 -27.19 18.08
CA ALA A 202 -3.09 -28.19 18.88
C ALA A 202 -3.90 -29.47 19.08
N ALA A 203 -5.21 -29.35 19.36
CA ALA A 203 -6.11 -30.49 19.49
C ALA A 203 -6.27 -31.27 18.16
N ALA A 204 -6.40 -30.56 17.03
CA ALA A 204 -6.48 -31.17 15.71
C ALA A 204 -5.20 -31.94 15.33
N LEU A 205 -4.03 -31.37 15.60
CA LEU A 205 -2.74 -32.02 15.35
C LEU A 205 -2.53 -33.26 16.26
N ALA A 206 -2.95 -33.18 17.52
CA ALA A 206 -2.91 -34.32 18.44
C ALA A 206 -3.84 -35.45 17.98
N GLY A 207 -5.06 -35.11 17.52
CA GLY A 207 -6.01 -36.06 16.95
C GLY A 207 -5.49 -36.75 15.67
N LEU A 208 -4.86 -36.00 14.77
CA LEU A 208 -4.27 -36.56 13.55
C LEU A 208 -3.13 -37.54 13.86
N LYS A 209 -2.26 -37.20 14.83
CA LYS A 209 -1.15 -38.07 15.26
C LYS A 209 -1.67 -39.38 15.88
N GLN A 210 -2.75 -39.31 16.65
CA GLN A 210 -3.37 -40.48 17.28
C GLN A 210 -4.07 -41.40 16.25
N LEU A 211 -4.66 -40.82 15.21
CA LEU A 211 -5.22 -41.58 14.09
C LEU A 211 -4.14 -42.26 13.25
N PHE A 212 -3.04 -41.55 12.93
CA PHE A 212 -1.89 -42.15 12.23
C PHE A 212 -1.21 -43.26 13.04
N GLY A 213 -1.05 -43.08 14.35
CA GLY A 213 -0.51 -44.12 15.23
C GLY A 213 -1.39 -45.37 15.32
N LYS A 214 -2.71 -45.23 15.18
CA LYS A 214 -3.65 -46.37 15.14
C LYS A 214 -3.68 -47.09 13.78
N ILE A 215 -3.47 -46.36 12.69
CA ILE A 215 -3.51 -46.93 11.33
C ILE A 215 -2.17 -47.56 10.93
N PHE A 216 -1.05 -47.02 11.42
CA PHE A 216 0.30 -47.45 11.05
C PHE A 216 1.13 -48.03 12.22
N GLY A 217 0.54 -48.16 13.41
CA GLY A 217 1.18 -48.80 14.57
C GLY A 217 1.33 -50.30 14.36
N SER A 218 2.58 -50.73 14.18
CA SER A 218 3.00 -52.10 13.88
C SER A 218 2.54 -53.09 14.96
N ARG A 219 1.94 -54.21 14.52
CA ARG A 219 1.79 -55.42 15.34
C ARG A 219 3.18 -55.93 15.73
N GLN A 220 3.42 -56.06 17.03
CA GLN A 220 4.62 -56.70 17.55
C GLN A 220 4.49 -58.22 17.37
N PRO A 221 5.43 -58.92 16.72
CA PRO A 221 5.39 -60.39 16.71
C PRO A 221 5.73 -60.94 18.11
N PRO A 222 5.22 -62.12 18.49
CA PRO A 222 5.48 -62.71 19.81
C PRO A 222 6.96 -63.04 19.96
N GLY A 223 7.56 -62.66 21.09
CA GLY A 223 8.92 -63.06 21.45
C GLY A 223 8.97 -64.51 21.92
N GLU A 224 10.03 -65.22 21.53
CA GLU A 224 10.45 -66.51 22.08
C GLU A 224 10.98 -66.37 23.52
#